data_AF-A0A4P5Y5L8-F1
#
_entry.id   AF-A0A4P5Y5L8-F1
#
_cell.length_a   1.000
_cell.length_b   1.000
_cell.length_c   1.000
_cell.angle_alpha   90.00
_cell.angle_beta   90.00
_cell.angle_gamma   90.00
#
_symmetry.space_group_name_H-M   'P 1'
#
loop_
_entity.id
_entity.type
_entity.pdbx_description
1 polymer ?
#
loop_
_entity_poly.entity_id
_entity_poly.type
_entity_poly.pdbx_seq_one_letter_code
_entity_poly.pdbx_strand_id
1 'polypeptide(L)'
;MNTFLIKIDPTKLENPDLDIRYDLYDYLAKLYPNILIDGGYDYVGEIPILVVKIKTKIDLIGIQIESILESVHKYNNFGDDFKDAMEIDVL
;
A
#
# COMPACT_ATOMS: atom_id res chain seq x y z
N MET A 1 -7.50 -5.64 15.00
CA MET A 1 -7.05 -4.62 14.03
C MET A 1 -6.25 -5.33 12.95
N ASN A 2 -6.43 -4.97 11.69
CA ASN A 2 -5.68 -5.55 10.57
C ASN A 2 -4.47 -4.69 10.22
N THR A 3 -3.44 -5.33 9.68
CA THR A 3 -2.28 -4.66 9.10
C THR A 3 -2.09 -5.09 7.65
N PHE A 4 -2.10 -4.14 6.74
CA PHE A 4 -1.73 -4.33 5.34
C PHE A 4 -0.25 -3.97 5.18
N LEU A 5 0.52 -4.88 4.58
CA LEU A 5 1.89 -4.61 4.14
C LEU A 5 1.89 -4.56 2.62
N ILE A 6 2.15 -3.38 2.07
CA ILE A 6 2.25 -3.17 0.63
C ILE A 6 3.73 -3.14 0.30
N LYS A 7 4.21 -4.23 -0.29
CA LYS A 7 5.59 -4.39 -0.74
C LYS A 7 5.69 -3.92 -2.17
N ILE A 8 6.70 -3.12 -2.48
CA ILE A 8 6.91 -2.53 -3.80
C ILE A 8 8.35 -2.83 -4.20
N ASP A 9 8.51 -3.58 -5.28
CA ASP A 9 9.79 -3.88 -5.89
C ASP A 9 10.22 -2.74 -6.82
N PRO A 10 11.19 -1.90 -6.43
CA PRO A 10 11.59 -0.75 -7.23
C PRO A 10 12.21 -1.15 -8.58
N THR A 11 12.68 -2.39 -8.74
CA THR A 11 13.30 -2.85 -10.00
C THR A 11 12.29 -3.02 -11.13
N LYS A 12 10.99 -3.04 -10.79
CA LYS A 12 9.88 -3.17 -11.72
C LYS A 12 9.19 -1.84 -12.05
N LEU A 13 9.60 -0.76 -11.39
CA LEU A 13 9.08 0.58 -11.65
C LEU A 13 9.87 1.24 -12.79
N GLU A 14 9.17 1.94 -13.68
CA GLU A 14 9.77 2.82 -14.69
C GLU A 14 10.50 4.00 -14.01
N ASN A 15 9.95 4.50 -12.90
CA ASN A 15 10.57 5.55 -12.10
C ASN A 15 10.54 5.20 -10.59
N PRO A 16 11.58 4.50 -10.10
CA PRO A 16 11.65 4.07 -8.70
C PRO A 16 11.86 5.22 -7.70
N ASP A 17 12.24 6.41 -8.17
CA ASP A 17 12.46 7.59 -7.31
C ASP A 17 11.14 8.32 -6.96
N LEU A 18 9.99 7.83 -7.43
CA LEU A 18 8.69 8.40 -7.11
C LEU A 18 8.38 8.27 -5.61
N ASP A 19 7.89 9.36 -5.02
CA ASP A 19 7.60 9.44 -3.58
C ASP A 19 6.29 8.72 -3.21
N ILE A 20 6.28 7.41 -3.38
CA ILE A 20 5.11 6.56 -3.13
C ILE A 20 4.85 6.28 -1.65
N ARG A 21 5.81 6.62 -0.79
CA ARG A 21 5.86 6.33 0.63
C ARG A 21 4.60 6.79 1.37
N TYR A 22 4.09 7.96 1.00
CA TYR A 22 2.93 8.58 1.64
C TYR A 22 1.73 8.75 0.71
N ASP A 23 1.93 8.81 -0.61
CA ASP A 23 0.84 9.07 -1.55
C ASP A 23 -0.20 7.94 -1.57
N LEU A 24 0.23 6.68 -1.46
CA LEU A 24 -0.69 5.54 -1.36
C LEU A 24 -1.56 5.63 -0.10
N TYR A 25 -0.96 5.97 1.04
CA TYR A 25 -1.72 6.14 2.28
C TYR A 25 -2.71 7.30 2.16
N ASP A 26 -2.28 8.44 1.65
CA ASP A 26 -3.15 9.62 1.48
C ASP A 26 -4.31 9.34 0.53
N TYR A 27 -4.07 8.59 -0.54
CA TYR A 27 -5.11 8.11 -1.45
C TYR A 27 -6.15 7.25 -0.70
N LEU A 28 -5.71 6.22 0.03
CA LEU A 28 -6.62 5.34 0.75
C LEU A 28 -7.33 6.06 1.91
N ALA A 29 -6.67 6.99 2.60
CA ALA A 29 -7.25 7.76 3.70
C ALA A 29 -8.40 8.66 3.22
N LYS A 30 -8.36 9.13 1.96
CA LYS A 30 -9.47 9.86 1.33
C LYS A 30 -10.69 8.94 1.05
N LEU A 31 -10.45 7.69 0.67
CA LEU A 31 -11.50 6.72 0.39
C LEU A 31 -12.13 6.13 1.66
N TYR A 32 -11.31 5.93 2.69
CA TYR A 32 -11.68 5.26 3.95
C TYR A 32 -11.43 6.19 5.16
N PRO A 33 -12.14 7.33 5.23
CA PRO A 33 -11.89 8.31 6.27
C PRO A 33 -12.10 7.70 7.65
N ASN A 34 -11.17 7.99 8.57
CA ASN A 34 -11.17 7.51 9.94
C ASN A 34 -11.04 5.98 10.14
N ILE A 35 -10.86 5.19 9.08
CA ILE A 35 -10.66 3.73 9.21
C ILE A 35 -9.18 3.39 9.31
N LEU A 36 -8.33 4.12 8.58
CA LEU A 36 -6.91 3.82 8.44
C LEU A 36 -6.06 4.59 9.46
N ILE A 37 -4.89 4.02 9.76
CA ILE A 37 -3.82 4.61 10.54
C ILE A 37 -2.54 4.42 9.72
N ASP A 38 -1.78 5.50 9.54
CA ASP A 38 -0.45 5.44 8.94
C ASP A 38 0.46 4.57 9.82
N GLY A 39 0.97 3.49 9.24
CA GLY A 39 1.89 2.57 9.89
C GLY A 39 3.36 2.86 9.57
N GLY A 40 3.64 3.90 8.77
CA GLY A 40 4.96 4.24 8.24
C GLY A 40 5.38 3.35 7.08
N TYR A 41 6.65 3.47 6.70
CA TYR A 41 7.28 2.63 5.69
C TYR A 41 8.69 2.22 6.13
N ASP A 42 9.21 1.17 5.49
CA ASP A 42 10.59 0.71 5.68
C ASP A 42 11.15 0.14 4.36
N TYR A 43 12.46 -0.05 4.28
CA TYR A 43 13.12 -0.74 3.17
C TYR A 43 13.72 -2.05 3.68
N VAL A 44 13.39 -3.17 3.04
CA VAL A 44 13.82 -4.51 3.48
C VAL A 44 14.54 -5.27 2.37
N GLY A 45 15.53 -6.07 2.76
CA GLY A 45 16.29 -6.93 1.84
C GLY A 45 17.56 -6.30 1.27
N GLU A 46 18.30 -7.09 0.48
CA GLU A 46 19.51 -6.64 -0.22
C GLU A 46 19.17 -5.75 -1.42
N ILE A 47 18.10 -6.11 -2.14
CA ILE A 47 17.38 -5.21 -3.04
C ILE A 47 16.36 -4.50 -2.15
N PRO A 48 16.43 -3.17 -1.98
CA PRO A 48 15.62 -2.46 -1.01
C PRO A 48 14.15 -2.42 -1.46
N ILE A 49 13.38 -3.44 -1.07
CA ILE A 49 11.93 -3.48 -1.28
C ILE A 49 11.31 -2.47 -0.33
N LEU A 50 10.54 -1.52 -0.88
CA LEU A 50 9.78 -0.58 -0.07
C LEU A 50 8.55 -1.30 0.50
N VAL A 51 8.38 -1.23 1.82
CA VAL A 51 7.21 -1.76 2.52
C VAL A 51 6.44 -0.61 3.14
N VAL A 52 5.25 -0.33 2.59
CA VAL A 52 4.30 0.63 3.19
C VAL A 52 3.37 -0.14 4.11
N LYS A 53 3.28 0.31 5.36
CA LYS A 53 2.45 -0.31 6.39
C LYS A 53 1.19 0.50 6.61
N ILE A 54 0.03 -0.11 6.44
CA ILE A 54 -1.26 0.53 6.69
C ILE A 54 -2.02 -0.29 7.72
N LYS A 55 -2.44 0.35 8.81
CA LYS A 55 -3.20 -0.31 9.88
C LYS A 55 -4.65 0.15 9.87
N THR A 56 -5.53 -0.64 10.43
CA THR A 56 -6.93 -0.26 10.64
C THR A 56 -7.21 0.04 12.11
N LYS A 57 -8.08 1.02 12.39
CA LYS A 57 -8.54 1.33 13.75
C LYS A 57 -9.43 0.24 14.34
N ILE A 58 -10.04 -0.57 13.48
CA ILE A 58 -11.01 -1.62 13.82
C ILE A 58 -10.68 -2.90 13.06
N ASP A 59 -11.16 -4.03 13.56
CA ASP A 59 -11.17 -5.28 12.78
C ASP A 59 -12.11 -5.16 11.59
N LEU A 60 -11.58 -5.41 10.41
CA LEU A 60 -12.32 -5.47 9.16
C LEU A 60 -12.68 -6.92 8.84
N ILE A 61 -13.84 -7.09 8.21
CA ILE A 61 -14.31 -8.38 7.69
C ILE A 61 -13.99 -8.50 6.18
N GLY A 62 -14.16 -9.70 5.62
CA GLY A 62 -13.78 -10.04 4.23
C GLY A 62 -14.11 -8.96 3.20
N ILE A 63 -15.37 -8.53 3.10
CA ILE A 63 -15.80 -7.51 2.11
C ILE A 63 -15.07 -6.16 2.29
N GLN A 64 -14.78 -5.77 3.53
CA GLN A 64 -14.08 -4.51 3.81
C GLN A 64 -12.59 -4.62 3.48
N ILE A 65 -11.98 -5.78 3.75
CA ILE A 65 -10.60 -6.09 3.35
C ILE A 65 -10.51 -6.08 1.83
N GLU A 66 -11.40 -6.78 1.14
CA GLU A 66 -11.45 -6.83 -0.33
C GLU A 66 -11.58 -5.44 -0.95
N SER A 67 -12.43 -4.58 -0.40
CA SER A 67 -12.58 -3.21 -0.89
C SER A 67 -11.28 -2.41 -0.80
N ILE A 68 -10.52 -2.54 0.30
CA ILE A 68 -9.23 -1.86 0.45
C ILE A 68 -8.23 -2.42 -0.55
N LEU A 69 -8.13 -3.75 -0.69
CA LEU A 69 -7.23 -4.39 -1.66
C LEU A 69 -7.55 -3.94 -3.09
N GLU A 70 -8.83 -3.88 -3.46
CA GLU A 70 -9.27 -3.38 -4.77
C GLU A 70 -8.85 -1.92 -4.99
N SER A 71 -8.97 -1.07 -3.95
CA SER A 71 -8.53 0.33 -4.03
C SER A 71 -7.02 0.44 -4.22
N VAL A 72 -6.24 -0.37 -3.51
CA VAL A 72 -4.78 -0.44 -3.71
C VAL A 72 -4.45 -0.88 -5.14
N HIS A 73 -5.16 -1.85 -5.70
CA HIS A 73 -4.97 -2.26 -7.11
C HIS A 73 -5.41 -1.20 -8.14
N LYS A 74 -6.36 -0.33 -7.79
CA LYS A 74 -6.81 0.79 -8.64
C LYS A 74 -5.92 2.03 -8.54
N TYR A 75 -5.01 2.06 -7.56
CA TYR A 75 -4.08 3.16 -7.40
C TYR A 75 -3.19 3.28 -8.65
N ASN A 76 -3.21 4.46 -9.28
CA ASN A 76 -2.56 4.70 -10.56
C ASN A 76 -1.89 6.09 -10.64
N ASN A 77 -1.59 6.70 -9.49
CA ASN A 77 -0.95 8.03 -9.47
C ASN A 77 0.48 8.01 -10.04
N PHE A 78 1.07 6.82 -10.20
CA PHE A 78 2.45 6.61 -10.65
C PHE A 78 2.60 5.78 -11.93
N GLY A 79 1.49 5.47 -12.62
CA GLY A 79 1.51 4.61 -13.80
C GLY A 79 1.12 3.17 -13.51
N ASP A 80 0.93 2.40 -14.58
CA ASP A 80 0.39 1.04 -14.51
C ASP A 80 1.42 0.01 -14.00
N ASP A 81 2.72 0.33 -14.09
CA ASP A 81 3.85 -0.46 -13.61
C ASP A 81 3.83 -0.71 -12.10
N PHE A 82 3.22 0.20 -11.32
CA PHE A 82 3.00 0.02 -9.89
C PHE A 82 2.31 -1.31 -9.56
N LYS A 83 1.34 -1.73 -10.38
CA LYS A 83 0.57 -2.96 -10.15
C LYS A 83 1.43 -4.20 -10.30
N ASP A 84 2.40 -4.17 -11.21
CA ASP A 84 3.32 -5.28 -11.47
C ASP A 84 4.46 -5.32 -10.43
N ALA A 85 4.79 -4.18 -9.84
CA ALA A 85 5.78 -4.02 -8.80
C ALA A 85 5.30 -4.44 -7.39
N MET A 86 3.99 -4.55 -7.19
CA MET A 86 3.38 -4.63 -5.86
C MET A 86 2.97 -6.05 -5.43
N GLU A 87 3.16 -6.34 -4.16
CA GLU A 87 2.57 -7.47 -3.43
C GLU A 87 1.90 -6.97 -2.13
N ILE A 88 0.77 -7.56 -1.73
CA ILE A 88 0.05 -7.16 -0.51
C ILE A 88 -0.10 -8.36 0.43
N ASP A 89 0.38 -8.20 1.67
CA ASP A 89 0.08 -9.13 2.77
C ASP A 89 -0.93 -8.51 3.74
N VAL A 90 -1.83 -9.34 4.28
CA VAL A 90 -2.76 -8.95 5.34
C VAL A 90 -2.46 -9.77 6.59
N LEU A 91 -2.14 -9.08 7.69
CA LEU A 91 -1.80 -9.62 9.01
C LEU A 91 -2.85 -9.27 10.07
#